data_AF-A0A935CPM9-F1
#
_entry.id   AF-A0A935CPM9-F1
#
_cell.length_a   1.000
_cell.length_b   1.000
_cell.length_c   1.000
_cell.angle_alpha   90.00
_cell.angle_beta   90.00
_cell.angle_gamma   90.00
#
_symmetry.space_group_name_H-M   'P 1'
#
loop_
_entity.id
_entity.type
_entity.pdbx_description
1 polymer ?
#
loop_
_entity_poly.entity_id
_entity_poly.type
_entity_poly.pdbx_seq_one_letter_code
_entity_poly.pdbx_strand_id
1 'polypeptide(L)'
;MLRRDGRPYLVLDTKYKTFQGKPEEADRNQMVTYCHTLGLPRGILIYADDHTINHRADFKGIVLRAQSLALHGSLDTFKERCQQFALQFAEGI
;
A
#
# COMPACT_ATOMS: atom_id res chain seq x y z
N MET A 1 9.57 1.13 -2.22
CA MET A 1 9.30 2.53 -2.64
C MET A 1 8.99 2.55 -4.13
N LEU A 2 7.92 3.21 -4.52
CA LEU A 2 7.55 3.41 -5.93
C LEU A 2 8.18 4.70 -6.46
N ARG A 3 8.66 4.67 -7.71
CA ARG A 3 9.16 5.85 -8.44
C ARG A 3 8.26 6.17 -9.62
N ARG A 4 8.07 7.45 -9.92
CA ARG A 4 7.38 7.96 -11.11
C ARG A 4 8.31 8.95 -11.81
N ASP A 5 8.51 8.78 -13.12
CA ASP A 5 9.41 9.60 -13.93
C ASP A 5 10.82 9.73 -13.31
N GLY A 6 11.32 8.60 -12.77
CA GLY A 6 12.63 8.52 -12.10
C GLY A 6 12.66 9.08 -10.67
N ARG A 7 11.61 9.77 -10.21
CA ARG A 7 11.54 10.42 -8.89
C ARG A 7 10.82 9.55 -7.86
N PRO A 8 11.26 9.53 -6.59
CA PRO A 8 10.49 8.95 -5.49
C PRO A 8 9.06 9.49 -5.46
N TYR A 9 8.07 8.60 -5.41
CA TYR A 9 6.66 8.98 -5.47
C TYR A 9 5.89 8.61 -4.20
N LEU A 10 6.02 7.37 -3.72
CA LEU A 10 5.37 6.90 -2.49
C LEU A 10 6.08 5.68 -1.90
N VAL A 11 5.78 5.41 -0.63
CA VAL A 11 6.20 4.18 0.06
C VAL A 11 5.12 3.11 -0.10
N LEU A 12 5.55 1.90 -0.44
CA LEU A 12 4.73 0.68 -0.45
C LEU A 12 5.31 -0.26 0.59
N ASP A 13 4.47 -0.85 1.44
CA ASP A 13 4.86 -1.85 2.41
C ASP A 13 3.80 -2.95 2.51
N THR A 14 4.21 -4.21 2.45
CA THR A 14 3.31 -5.37 2.43
C THR A 14 3.20 -5.99 3.81
N LYS A 15 2.00 -6.40 4.22
CA LYS A 15 1.72 -7.06 5.49
C LYS A 15 1.05 -8.42 5.25
N TYR A 16 1.64 -9.47 5.82
CA TYR A 16 1.05 -10.81 5.80
C TYR A 16 0.10 -11.00 6.98
N LYS A 17 -1.05 -10.31 6.92
CA LYS A 17 -2.15 -10.38 7.88
C LYS A 17 -3.42 -9.80 7.26
N THR A 18 -4.57 -10.09 7.87
CA THR A 18 -5.86 -9.55 7.46
C THR A 18 -6.09 -8.14 8.02
N PHE A 19 -6.85 -7.33 7.31
CA PHE A 19 -7.13 -5.96 7.69
C PHE A 19 -8.36 -5.86 8.60
N GLN A 20 -8.14 -5.38 9.82
CA GLN A 20 -9.17 -5.28 10.85
C GLN A 20 -9.80 -3.88 10.92
N GLY A 21 -10.13 -3.30 9.75
CA GLY A 21 -10.78 -1.98 9.62
C GLY A 21 -9.86 -0.75 9.72
N LYS A 22 -8.70 -0.87 10.38
CA LYS A 22 -7.64 0.15 10.40
C LYS A 22 -6.25 -0.50 10.49
N PRO A 23 -5.19 0.18 10.03
CA PRO A 23 -3.83 -0.26 10.29
C PRO A 23 -3.55 -0.35 11.79
N GLU A 24 -2.77 -1.35 12.19
CA GLU A 24 -2.23 -1.40 13.54
C GLU A 24 -1.31 -0.20 13.77
N GLU A 25 -1.21 0.22 15.03
CA GLU A 25 -0.38 1.35 15.42
C GLU A 25 1.09 1.17 15.02
N ALA A 26 1.64 -0.04 15.16
CA ALA A 26 3.01 -0.33 14.77
C ALA A 26 3.23 -0.13 13.26
N ASP A 27 2.35 -0.65 12.41
CA ASP A 27 2.46 -0.50 10.95
C ASP A 27 2.30 0.96 10.52
N ARG A 28 1.35 1.66 11.12
CA ARG A 28 1.13 3.08 10.87
C ARG A 28 2.37 3.89 11.25
N ASN A 29 2.92 3.67 12.44
CA ASN A 29 4.10 4.39 12.92
C ASN A 29 5.32 4.10 12.03
N GLN A 30 5.50 2.85 11.61
CA GLN A 30 6.53 2.45 10.65
C GLN A 30 6.39 3.21 9.31
N MET A 31 5.17 3.30 8.78
CA MET A 31 4.91 4.04 7.55
C MET A 31 5.16 5.54 7.69
N VAL A 32 4.77 6.13 8.82
CA VAL A 32 5.07 7.54 9.12
C VAL A 32 6.59 7.78 9.15
N THR A 33 7.35 6.89 9.80
CA THR A 33 8.82 6.95 9.83
C THR A 33 9.42 6.84 8.44
N TYR A 34 8.96 5.91 7.61
CA TYR A 34 9.46 5.75 6.24
C TYR A 34 9.19 6.97 5.37
N CYS A 35 7.94 7.47 5.40
CA CYS A 35 7.54 8.66 4.68
C CYS A 35 8.34 9.89 5.11
N HIS A 36 8.54 10.12 6.41
CA HIS A 36 9.38 11.22 6.91
C HIS A 36 10.83 11.08 6.48
N THR A 37 11.43 9.90 6.63
CA THR A 37 12.84 9.65 6.30
C THR A 37 13.12 9.87 4.81
N LEU A 38 12.16 9.53 3.95
CA LEU A 38 12.29 9.65 2.51
C LEU A 38 11.77 10.99 1.96
N GLY A 39 11.22 11.87 2.80
CA GLY A 39 10.59 13.12 2.37
C GLY A 39 9.37 12.90 1.46
N LEU A 40 8.64 11.80 1.65
CA LEU A 40 7.50 11.42 0.82
C LEU A 40 6.18 11.64 1.56
N PRO A 41 5.18 12.31 0.96
CA PRO A 41 3.91 12.61 1.62
C PRO A 41 2.88 11.48 1.54
N ARG A 42 3.24 10.31 0.99
CA ARG A 42 2.30 9.25 0.63
C ARG A 42 2.87 7.88 0.96
N GLY A 43 2.06 7.08 1.65
CA GLY A 43 2.35 5.69 1.99
C GLY A 43 1.15 4.80 1.74
N ILE A 44 1.40 3.55 1.34
CA ILE A 44 0.36 2.54 1.10
C ILE A 44 0.77 1.24 1.78
N LEU A 45 -0.13 0.75 2.64
CA LEU A 45 -0.05 -0.58 3.23
C LEU A 45 -0.83 -1.57 2.37
N ILE A 46 -0.20 -2.69 2.02
CA ILE A 46 -0.79 -3.74 1.19
C ILE A 46 -0.98 -4.98 2.05
N TYR A 47 -2.23 -5.36 2.30
CA TYR A 47 -2.58 -6.50 3.14
C TYR A 47 -2.85 -7.75 2.28
N ALA A 48 -2.38 -8.90 2.75
CA ALA A 48 -2.74 -10.20 2.20
C ALA A 48 -4.17 -10.57 2.60
N ASP A 49 -5.15 -9.96 1.90
CA ASP A 49 -6.57 -10.05 2.22
C ASP A 49 -7.39 -10.22 0.94
N ASP A 50 -8.54 -10.86 1.05
CA ASP A 50 -9.46 -11.17 -0.04
C ASP A 50 -10.57 -10.11 -0.15
N HIS A 51 -10.82 -9.38 0.92
CA HIS A 51 -11.80 -8.30 0.95
C HIS A 51 -11.21 -7.00 0.41
N THR A 52 -12.03 -6.22 -0.29
CA THR A 52 -11.66 -4.87 -0.72
C THR A 52 -11.40 -3.98 0.50
N ILE A 53 -10.18 -3.46 0.63
CA ILE A 53 -9.84 -2.46 1.64
C ILE A 53 -9.95 -1.07 1.02
N ASN A 54 -10.76 -0.21 1.62
CA ASN A 54 -10.81 1.22 1.30
C ASN A 54 -10.52 2.04 2.57
N HIS A 55 -9.24 2.12 2.92
CA HIS A 55 -8.80 2.93 4.06
C HIS A 55 -7.92 4.08 3.57
N ARG A 56 -8.19 5.27 4.10
CA ARG A 56 -7.39 6.48 3.89
C ARG A 56 -7.40 7.32 5.16
N ALA A 57 -6.22 7.73 5.62
CA ALA A 57 -6.06 8.63 6.75
C ALA A 57 -4.89 9.59 6.52
N ASP A 58 -4.98 10.78 7.12
CA ASP A 58 -3.89 11.74 7.15
C ASP A 58 -3.20 11.68 8.52
N PHE A 59 -1.88 11.56 8.51
CA PHE A 59 -1.05 11.58 9.71
C PHE A 59 0.04 12.61 9.55
N LYS A 60 -0.18 13.81 10.10
CA LYS A 60 0.79 14.92 10.08
C LYS A 60 1.24 15.27 8.64
N GLY A 61 0.30 15.30 7.70
CA GLY A 61 0.58 15.60 6.28
C GLY A 61 1.09 14.41 5.47
N ILE A 62 1.14 13.20 6.06
CA ILE A 62 1.37 11.95 5.33
C ILE A 62 0.02 11.29 5.09
N VAL A 63 -0.36 11.13 3.81
CA VAL A 63 -1.54 10.37 3.42
C VAL A 63 -1.19 8.88 3.42
N LEU A 64 -1.76 8.14 4.36
CA LEU A 64 -1.66 6.70 4.45
C LEU A 64 -2.93 6.06 3.88
N ARG A 65 -2.77 5.23 2.85
CA ARG A 65 -3.86 4.36 2.36
C ARG A 65 -3.58 2.90 2.73
N ALA A 66 -4.63 2.09 2.78
CA ALA A 66 -4.47 0.64 2.77
C ALA A 66 -5.24 0.03 1.60
N GLN A 67 -4.68 -1.02 1.03
CA GLN A 67 -5.25 -1.81 -0.06
C GLN A 67 -5.01 -3.29 0.23
N SER A 68 -5.80 -4.15 -0.41
CA SER A 68 -5.64 -5.60 -0.33
C SER A 68 -5.06 -6.16 -1.62
N LEU A 69 -4.29 -7.23 -1.48
CA LEU A 69 -3.87 -8.09 -2.58
C LEU A 69 -4.05 -9.55 -2.15
N ALA A 70 -5.06 -10.18 -2.73
CA ALA A 70 -5.44 -11.56 -2.43
C ALA A 70 -4.38 -12.55 -2.94
N LEU A 71 -3.83 -13.38 -2.05
CA LEU A 71 -2.71 -14.29 -2.33
C LEU A 71 -3.12 -15.72 -2.73
N HIS A 72 -4.42 -16.04 -2.67
CA HIS A 72 -4.91 -17.38 -3.01
C HIS A 72 -5.05 -17.60 -4.53
N GLY A 73 -5.19 -18.87 -4.93
CA GLY A 73 -5.40 -19.28 -6.32
C GLY A 73 -4.13 -19.81 -6.98
N SER A 74 -4.17 -19.95 -8.30
CA SER A 74 -3.01 -20.39 -9.08
C SER A 74 -1.96 -19.28 -9.18
N LEU A 75 -0.71 -19.65 -9.48
CA LEU A 75 0.36 -18.68 -9.72
C LEU A 75 0.02 -17.71 -10.86
N ASP A 76 -0.64 -18.19 -11.92
CA ASP A 76 -0.99 -17.33 -13.06
C ASP A 76 -2.11 -16.35 -12.70
N THR A 77 -3.12 -16.79 -11.93
CA THR A 77 -4.13 -15.88 -11.36
C THR A 77 -3.49 -14.83 -10.45
N PHE A 78 -2.50 -15.20 -9.63
CA PHE A 78 -1.80 -14.25 -8.79
C PHE A 78 -1.00 -13.23 -9.60
N LYS A 79 -0.31 -13.66 -10.67
CA LYS A 79 0.39 -12.74 -11.59
C LYS A 79 -0.57 -11.72 -12.22
N GLU A 80 -1.74 -12.17 -12.68
CA GLU A 80 -2.78 -11.28 -13.23
C GLU A 80 -3.23 -10.25 -12.19
N ARG A 81 -3.46 -10.67 -10.94
CA ARG A 81 -3.82 -9.75 -9.84
C ARG A 81 -2.71 -8.74 -9.57
N CYS A 82 -1.44 -9.15 -9.56
CA CYS A 82 -0.32 -8.23 -9.41
C CYS A 82 -0.26 -7.20 -10.54
N GLN A 83 -0.53 -7.61 -11.78
CA GLN A 83 -0.59 -6.68 -12.92
C GLN A 83 -1.73 -5.67 -12.76
N GLN A 84 -2.94 -6.13 -12.45
CA GLN A 84 -4.09 -5.25 -12.22
C GLN A 84 -3.84 -4.29 -11.05
N PHE A 85 -3.26 -4.79 -9.96
CA PHE A 85 -2.87 -3.97 -8.81
C PHE A 85 -1.86 -2.89 -9.23
N ALA A 86 -0.83 -3.24 -10.01
CA ALA A 86 0.17 -2.29 -10.48
C ALA A 86 -0.42 -1.19 -11.40
N LEU A 87 -1.42 -1.52 -12.23
CA LEU A 87 -2.07 -0.55 -13.13
C LEU A 87 -2.78 0.58 -12.37
N GLN A 88 -3.30 0.31 -11.17
CA GLN A 88 -3.93 1.34 -10.31
C GLN A 88 -2.96 2.49 -9.96
N PHE A 89 -1.65 2.24 -9.97
CA PHE A 89 -0.63 3.26 -9.70
C PHE A 89 -0.26 4.06 -10.95
N ALA A 90 -0.40 3.47 -12.14
CA ALA A 90 -0.15 4.15 -13.41
C ALA A 90 -1.24 5.19 -13.69
N GLU A 91 -2.49 4.87 -13.35
CA GLU A 91 -3.66 5.73 -13.55
C GLU A 91 -3.76 6.89 -12.55
N GLY A 92 -2.86 6.93 -11.56
CA GLY A 92 -2.82 7.99 -10.56
C GLY A 92 -3.93 7.82 -9.51
N ILE A 93 -3.67 6.96 -8.53
CA ILE A 93 -4.51 6.77 -7.33
C ILE A 93 -5.10 8.05 -6.75
#